data_AF-A0A8H8MPK4-F1
#
_entry.id   AF-A0A8H8MPK4-F1
#
_cell.length_a   1.000
_cell.length_b   1.000
_cell.length_c   1.000
_cell.angle_alpha   90.00
_cell.angle_beta   90.00
_cell.angle_gamma   90.00
#
_symmetry.space_group_name_H-M   'P 1'
#
loop_
_entity.id
_entity.type
_entity.pdbx_description
1 polymer ?
#
loop_
_entity_poly.entity_id
_entity_poly.type
_entity_poly.pdbx_seq_one_letter_code
_entity_poly.pdbx_strand_id
1 'polypeptide(L)'
;MEYNSDVTAIAASLGQSLITCDFDSGDWNGTSSPDMQVKYKAAFDANPTNILPLNHEVYNTSVFDVLPYVIDLAKTKGYKLVTVAECLGIDPYLHKDKPSKRDASWRC
;
A
#
# COMPACT_ATOMS: atom_id res chain seq x y z
N MET A 1 4.72 13.92 -2.75
CA MET A 1 5.58 12.89 -3.38
C MET A 1 6.57 13.58 -4.27
N GLU A 2 7.83 13.17 -4.22
CA GLU A 2 8.91 13.85 -4.93
C GLU A 2 9.61 12.85 -5.86
N TYR A 3 9.56 13.13 -7.15
CA TYR A 3 10.32 12.48 -8.20
C TYR A 3 10.49 13.48 -9.35
N ASN A 4 11.46 13.25 -10.23
CA ASN A 4 11.70 14.06 -11.42
C ASN A 4 11.85 13.17 -12.67
N SER A 5 12.15 13.79 -13.81
CA SER A 5 12.34 13.08 -15.09
C SER A 5 13.45 12.04 -15.05
N ASP A 6 14.50 12.28 -14.27
CA ASP A 6 15.65 11.38 -14.21
C ASP A 6 15.27 10.12 -13.42
N VAL A 7 14.55 10.28 -12.30
CA VAL A 7 14.02 9.17 -11.51
C VAL A 7 13.08 8.30 -12.34
N THR A 8 12.16 8.91 -13.10
CA THR A 8 11.22 8.14 -13.93
C THR A 8 11.93 7.43 -15.08
N ALA A 9 12.91 8.08 -15.72
CA ALA A 9 13.70 7.47 -16.79
C ALA A 9 14.53 6.27 -16.27
N ILE A 10 15.18 6.42 -15.12
CA ILE A 10 15.98 5.34 -14.52
C ILE A 10 15.08 4.18 -14.09
N ALA A 11 13.96 4.44 -13.40
CA ALA A 11 13.02 3.41 -13.00
C ALA A 11 12.52 2.61 -14.21
N ALA A 12 12.14 3.31 -15.30
CA ALA A 12 11.74 2.66 -16.54
C ALA A 12 12.86 1.81 -17.16
N SER A 13 14.11 2.30 -17.16
CA SER A 13 15.27 1.54 -17.68
C SER A 13 15.56 0.26 -16.89
N LEU A 14 15.17 0.23 -15.61
CA LEU A 14 15.27 -0.93 -14.71
C LEU A 14 14.03 -1.83 -14.77
N GLY A 15 13.03 -1.48 -15.59
CA GLY A 15 11.75 -2.20 -15.67
C GLY A 15 10.83 -1.98 -14.46
N GLN A 16 11.12 -1.00 -13.60
CA GLN A 16 10.35 -0.72 -12.38
C GLN A 16 9.15 0.18 -12.65
N SER A 17 8.04 -0.10 -11.95
CA SER A 17 6.88 0.79 -11.89
C SER A 17 7.04 1.80 -10.76
N LEU A 18 6.73 3.08 -11.04
CA LEU A 18 6.64 4.11 -10.00
C LEU A 18 5.22 4.13 -9.43
N ILE A 19 5.08 3.80 -8.15
CA ILE A 19 3.80 3.74 -7.45
C ILE A 19 3.61 5.02 -6.62
N THR A 20 2.47 5.68 -6.81
CA THR A 20 2.02 6.82 -6.01
C THR A 20 0.71 6.48 -5.31
N CYS A 21 0.48 7.06 -4.14
CA CYS A 21 -0.75 6.89 -3.37
C CYS A 21 -1.71 8.04 -3.65
N ASP A 22 -3.01 7.74 -3.74
CA ASP A 22 -4.08 8.72 -3.95
C ASP A 22 -4.76 9.15 -2.65
N PHE A 23 -4.41 8.51 -1.53
CA PHE A 23 -4.88 8.82 -0.20
C PHE A 23 -3.72 8.78 0.80
N ASP A 24 -3.55 9.83 1.61
CA ASP A 24 -2.57 9.90 2.68
C ASP A 24 -3.30 9.96 4.03
N SER A 25 -3.06 8.96 4.90
CA SER A 25 -3.65 8.91 6.24
C SER A 25 -3.16 10.07 7.13
N GLY A 26 -1.93 10.55 6.90
CA GLY A 26 -1.23 11.49 7.77
C GLY A 26 -0.71 10.86 9.07
N ASP A 27 -0.61 9.53 9.15
CA ASP A 27 -0.14 8.85 10.35
C ASP A 27 1.27 9.27 10.81
N TRP A 28 2.10 9.73 9.87
CA TRP A 28 3.45 10.24 10.13
C TRP A 28 3.50 11.63 10.79
N ASN A 29 2.43 12.42 10.72
CA ASN A 29 2.45 13.85 11.11
C ASN A 29 1.74 14.15 12.44
N GLY A 30 1.53 13.13 13.27
CA GLY A 30 0.84 13.28 14.55
C GLY A 30 -0.69 13.34 14.43
N THR A 31 -1.26 12.97 13.27
CA THR A 31 -2.72 12.77 13.15
C THR A 31 -3.17 11.70 14.15
N SER A 32 -4.25 11.96 14.89
CA SER A 32 -4.78 11.01 15.88
C SER A 32 -5.49 9.82 15.21
N SER A 33 -5.59 8.66 15.89
CA SER A 33 -6.32 7.50 15.36
C SER A 33 -7.78 7.84 14.96
N PRO A 34 -8.58 8.56 15.78
CA PRO A 34 -9.93 8.98 15.37
C PRO A 34 -9.95 9.86 14.12
N ASP A 35 -9.03 10.81 13.98
CA ASP A 35 -8.97 11.69 12.80
C ASP A 35 -8.60 10.90 11.53
N MET A 36 -7.70 9.93 11.63
CA MET A 36 -7.39 9.01 10.53
C MET A 36 -8.60 8.18 10.12
N GLN A 37 -9.34 7.63 11.10
CA GLN A 37 -10.55 6.86 10.84
C GLN A 37 -11.61 7.72 10.14
N VAL A 38 -11.77 9.00 10.53
CA VAL A 38 -12.67 9.95 9.85
C VAL A 38 -12.23 10.21 8.40
N LYS A 39 -10.93 10.41 8.14
CA LYS A 39 -10.41 10.57 6.77
C LYS A 39 -10.71 9.35 5.90
N TYR A 40 -10.45 8.15 6.42
CA TYR A 40 -10.79 6.90 5.72
C TYR A 40 -12.28 6.78 5.46
N LYS A 41 -13.11 7.05 6.46
CA LYS A 41 -14.56 7.03 6.31
C LYS A 41 -15.01 7.96 5.18
N ALA A 42 -14.51 9.18 5.15
CA ALA A 42 -14.82 10.15 4.10
C ALA A 42 -14.38 9.66 2.70
N ALA A 43 -13.19 9.08 2.59
CA ALA A 43 -12.70 8.51 1.33
C ALA A 43 -13.57 7.35 0.83
N PHE A 44 -13.96 6.42 1.71
CA PHE A 44 -14.86 5.31 1.35
C PHE A 44 -16.31 5.76 1.10
N ASP A 45 -16.78 6.80 1.78
CA ASP A 45 -18.12 7.37 1.56
C ASP A 45 -18.24 8.08 0.20
N ALA A 46 -17.13 8.58 -0.35
CA ALA A 46 -17.09 9.08 -1.73
C ALA A 46 -17.25 7.97 -2.79
N ASN A 47 -17.28 6.70 -2.36
CA ASN A 47 -17.49 5.51 -3.19
C ASN A 47 -16.58 5.44 -4.44
N PRO A 48 -15.25 5.60 -4.30
CA PRO A 48 -14.34 5.47 -5.43
C PRO A 48 -14.34 4.04 -5.98
N THR A 49 -13.82 3.85 -7.20
CA THR A 49 -13.70 2.49 -7.77
C THR A 49 -12.56 1.69 -7.13
N ASN A 50 -11.52 2.37 -6.66
CA ASN A 50 -10.39 1.83 -5.93
C ASN A 50 -9.75 2.94 -5.06
N ILE A 51 -8.83 2.56 -4.18
CA ILE A 51 -8.05 3.46 -3.33
C ILE A 51 -6.68 2.82 -3.10
N LEU A 52 -5.62 3.62 -3.14
CA LEU A 52 -4.25 3.22 -2.82
C LEU A 52 -3.73 4.06 -1.64
N PRO A 53 -4.00 3.63 -0.39
CA PRO A 53 -3.70 4.43 0.79
C PRO A 53 -2.23 4.33 1.23
N LEU A 54 -1.64 5.47 1.59
CA LEU A 54 -0.35 5.58 2.26
C LEU A 54 -0.52 5.50 3.79
N ASN A 55 0.16 4.54 4.39
CA ASN A 55 0.32 4.38 5.83
C ASN A 55 1.73 3.86 6.10
N HIS A 56 2.16 3.90 7.36
CA HIS A 56 3.45 3.46 7.83
C HIS A 56 3.25 2.50 9.02
N GLU A 57 3.64 1.25 8.85
CA GLU A 57 3.53 0.15 9.82
C GLU A 57 4.43 0.33 11.05
N VAL A 58 5.38 1.27 11.00
CA VAL A 58 6.24 1.62 12.13
C VAL A 58 5.49 2.33 13.27
N TYR A 59 4.28 2.83 13.01
CA TYR A 59 3.44 3.46 14.03
C TYR A 59 2.44 2.47 14.63
N ASN A 60 2.52 2.28 15.95
CA ASN A 60 1.60 1.40 16.68
C ASN A 60 0.12 1.76 16.45
N THR A 61 -0.21 3.05 16.38
CA THR A 61 -1.58 3.52 16.11
C THR A 61 -2.07 3.10 14.73
N SER A 62 -1.22 3.18 13.70
CA SER A 62 -1.56 2.70 12.35
C SER A 62 -1.85 1.21 12.35
N VAL A 63 -1.05 0.41 13.05
CA VAL A 63 -1.19 -1.06 13.07
C VAL A 63 -2.35 -1.54 13.93
N PHE A 64 -2.50 -1.00 15.14
CA PHE A 64 -3.41 -1.57 16.15
C PHE A 64 -4.76 -0.85 16.23
N ASP A 65 -4.86 0.42 15.83
CA ASP A 65 -6.11 1.17 15.90
C ASP A 65 -6.74 1.41 14.52
N VAL A 66 -5.93 1.83 13.53
CA VAL A 66 -6.43 2.25 12.23
C VAL A 66 -6.63 1.07 11.29
N LEU A 67 -5.63 0.19 11.15
CA LEU A 67 -5.69 -0.94 10.22
C LEU A 67 -6.92 -1.85 10.45
N PRO A 68 -7.28 -2.27 11.69
CA PRO A 68 -8.47 -3.09 11.91
C PRO A 68 -9.76 -2.38 11.49
N TYR A 69 -9.87 -1.08 11.79
CA TYR A 69 -11.02 -0.25 11.39
C TYR A 69 -11.13 -0.16 9.85
N VAL A 70 -10.03 0.10 9.16
CA VAL A 70 -10.01 0.25 7.70
C VAL A 70 -10.34 -1.06 7.00
N ILE A 71 -9.84 -2.20 7.50
CA ILE A 71 -10.18 -3.53 6.98
C ILE A 71 -11.69 -3.78 7.09
N ASP A 72 -12.30 -3.50 8.24
CA ASP A 72 -13.73 -3.69 8.46
C ASP A 72 -14.58 -2.77 7.56
N LEU A 73 -14.21 -1.48 7.51
CA LEU A 73 -14.87 -0.48 6.67
C LEU A 73 -14.80 -0.87 5.18
N ALA A 74 -13.63 -1.23 4.67
CA ALA A 74 -13.44 -1.62 3.28
C ALA A 74 -14.31 -2.83 2.91
N LYS A 75 -14.34 -3.87 3.76
CA LYS A 75 -15.17 -5.06 3.55
C LYS A 75 -16.66 -4.72 3.60
N THR A 76 -17.09 -3.92 4.56
CA THR A 76 -18.48 -3.45 4.69
C THR A 76 -18.93 -2.67 3.46
N LYS A 77 -18.02 -1.91 2.84
CA LYS A 77 -18.26 -1.16 1.61
C LYS A 77 -18.10 -1.99 0.34
N GLY A 78 -17.80 -3.29 0.44
CA GLY A 78 -17.70 -4.21 -0.70
C GLY A 78 -16.36 -4.21 -1.45
N TYR A 79 -15.32 -3.59 -0.89
CA TYR A 79 -13.98 -3.59 -1.49
C TYR A 79 -13.26 -4.91 -1.21
N LYS A 80 -12.32 -5.26 -2.10
CA LYS A 80 -11.35 -6.33 -1.89
C LYS A 80 -10.01 -5.72 -1.48
N LEU A 81 -9.38 -6.30 -0.47
CA LEU A 81 -8.00 -5.97 -0.11
C LEU A 81 -7.07 -6.81 -0.97
N VAL A 82 -6.29 -6.15 -1.81
CA VAL A 82 -5.43 -6.76 -2.82
C VAL A 82 -4.06 -6.08 -2.81
N THR A 83 -3.07 -6.73 -3.40
CA THR A 83 -1.77 -6.12 -3.68
C THR A 83 -1.89 -5.02 -4.73
N VAL A 84 -0.90 -4.13 -4.82
CA VAL A 84 -0.83 -3.10 -5.89
C VAL A 84 -0.80 -3.76 -7.27
N ALA A 85 -0.10 -4.88 -7.41
CA ALA A 85 -0.01 -5.61 -8.68
C ALA A 85 -1.38 -6.14 -9.13
N GLU A 86 -2.16 -6.71 -8.22
CA GLU A 86 -3.53 -7.16 -8.50
C GLU A 86 -4.47 -5.99 -8.80
N CYS A 87 -4.34 -4.87 -8.07
CA CYS A 87 -5.14 -3.67 -8.31
C CYS A 87 -4.93 -3.12 -9.74
N LEU A 88 -3.68 -3.13 -10.22
CA LEU A 88 -3.29 -2.62 -11.53
C LEU A 88 -3.34 -3.67 -12.66
N GLY A 89 -3.52 -4.96 -12.33
CA GLY A 89 -3.48 -6.06 -13.29
C GLY A 89 -2.11 -6.28 -13.94
N ILE A 90 -1.02 -6.08 -13.19
CA ILE A 90 0.36 -6.20 -13.66
C ILE A 90 1.11 -7.38 -13.00
N ASP A 91 2.25 -7.78 -13.57
CA ASP A 91 3.11 -8.78 -12.93
C ASP A 91 3.76 -8.20 -11.65
N PRO A 92 3.61 -8.83 -10.48
CA PRO A 92 4.24 -8.36 -9.23
C PRO A 92 5.77 -8.46 -9.23
N TYR A 93 6.38 -9.24 -10.13
CA TYR A 93 7.82 -9.51 -10.07
C TYR A 93 8.51 -9.31 -11.42
N LEU A 94 9.67 -8.65 -11.41
CA LEU A 94 10.56 -8.53 -12.58
C LEU A 94 11.28 -9.84 -12.91
N HIS A 95 11.56 -10.64 -11.87
CA HIS A 95 12.26 -11.90 -11.98
C HIS A 95 11.57 -12.96 -11.13
N LYS A 96 11.36 -14.14 -11.72
CA LYS A 96 10.80 -15.32 -11.05
C LYS A 96 11.77 -16.46 -11.26
N ASP A 97 12.35 -16.95 -10.17
CA ASP A 97 13.26 -18.09 -10.19
C ASP A 97 12.70 -19.27 -9.42
N LYS A 98 13.29 -20.45 -9.67
CA LYS A 98 12.96 -21.64 -8.89
C LYS A 98 13.49 -21.47 -7.46
N PRO A 99 12.72 -21.87 -6.43
CA PRO A 99 13.24 -21.91 -5.06
C PRO A 99 14.56 -22.68 -4.99
N SER A 100 15.51 -22.18 -4.21
CA SER A 100 16.74 -22.91 -3.94
C SER A 100 16.45 -24.22 -3.20
N LYS A 101 17.33 -25.21 -3.34
CA LYS A 101 17.25 -26.41 -2.52
C LYS A 101 17.40 -26.00 -1.06
N ARG A 102 16.57 -26.57 -0.17
CA ARG A 102 16.70 -26.39 1.27
C ARG A 102 17.94 -27.14 1.76
N ASP A 103 19.08 -26.48 1.73
CA ASP A 103 20.38 -27.01 2.14
C ASP A 103 20.95 -26.24 3.34
N ALA A 104 22.19 -26.54 3.73
CA ALA A 104 22.84 -25.91 4.89
C ALA A 104 23.08 -24.39 4.74
N SER A 105 22.88 -23.82 3.54
CA SER A 105 22.98 -22.37 3.29
C SER A 105 21.68 -21.62 3.58
N TRP A 106 20.54 -22.31 3.69
CA TRP A 106 19.28 -21.69 4.05
C TRP A 106 19.39 -20.99 5.42
N ARG A 107 18.92 -19.75 5.50
CA ARG A 107 18.72 -19.00 6.74
C ARG A 107 17.25 -18.59 6.79
N CYS A 108 16.67 -18.63 7.98
CA CYS A 108 15.36 -18.06 8.25
C CYS A 108 15.49 -16.55 8.44
#